data_AF-A0A7D9HUW5-F1
#
_entry.id   AF-A0A7D9HUW5-F1
#
_cell.length_a   1.000
_cell.length_b   1.000
_cell.length_c   1.000
_cell.angle_alpha   90.00
_cell.angle_beta   90.00
_cell.angle_gamma   90.00
#
_symmetry.space_group_name_H-M   'P 1'
#
loop_
_entity.id
_entity.type
_entity.pdbx_description
1 polymer ?
#
loop_
_entity_poly.entity_id
_entity_poly.type
_entity_poly.pdbx_seq_one_letter_code
_entity_poly.pdbx_strand_id
1 'polypeptide(L)'
;MPLRPSKTYARFNVGSYVKEIKQQRDCLATTNQSIENKKRRKLPTSIQIPARTKKRRVQETFQAALEINGGTKENPDPALVGMIEMLRSKCSRDAVVSAVCDKEVLAIISPQHSMAEVVQSMKQWKKTTQIKVGNCSVPALVPYYKPAKFLEEINIGTLHSVEDLCENSDDKINGFYRNLQEYLPRLAEFYLKVYKEDDFDWFGSPFTFKVAIGGDGAPFGKNDQSCAWLVSFLNIGKRFLSSEDNFLIFGANCSENCTAVEKDVSNILSDISYLEKNIFSINGKNVKFEFSELPNDMKMLCFLAGELSNSAKYFSTFAKVSYDDTSKIDFTFGHSEDDKWRPWAYEEWLSVAKQVENLERKLVKSKLVKNTKRNKVTNIE
;
A
#
# COMPACT_ATOMS: atom_id res chain seq x y z
N MET A 1 -34.30 -30.46 -14.47
CA MET A 1 -34.01 -29.89 -13.14
C MET A 1 -33.59 -28.44 -13.32
N PRO A 2 -34.13 -27.50 -12.53
CA PRO A 2 -33.97 -26.07 -12.76
C PRO A 2 -32.57 -25.60 -12.36
N LEU A 3 -32.00 -24.72 -13.19
CA LEU A 3 -30.74 -24.01 -12.95
C LEU A 3 -30.90 -23.12 -11.70
N ARG A 4 -30.01 -23.31 -10.72
CA ARG A 4 -29.91 -22.44 -9.54
C ARG A 4 -29.39 -21.05 -9.94
N PRO A 5 -29.80 -19.99 -9.24
CA PRO A 5 -29.54 -18.61 -9.62
C PRO A 5 -28.05 -18.25 -9.50
N SER A 6 -27.60 -17.38 -10.40
CA SER A 6 -26.26 -16.79 -10.44
C SER A 6 -25.86 -16.22 -9.07
N LYS A 7 -24.76 -16.72 -8.49
CA LYS A 7 -24.10 -16.05 -7.37
C LYS A 7 -23.58 -14.71 -7.86
N THR A 8 -24.14 -13.64 -7.30
CA THR A 8 -23.75 -12.26 -7.55
C THR A 8 -22.32 -12.04 -7.08
N TYR A 9 -21.37 -11.91 -8.00
CA TYR A 9 -20.03 -11.42 -7.68
C TYR A 9 -20.15 -10.03 -7.08
N ALA A 10 -19.44 -9.77 -5.98
CA ALA A 10 -19.34 -8.43 -5.41
C ALA A 10 -18.77 -7.48 -6.47
N ARG A 11 -19.65 -6.67 -7.07
CA ARG A 11 -19.25 -5.57 -7.92
C ARG A 11 -18.66 -4.53 -6.99
N PHE A 12 -17.33 -4.37 -7.03
CA PHE A 12 -16.72 -3.12 -6.59
C PHE A 12 -17.30 -2.02 -7.48
N ASN A 13 -18.28 -1.28 -6.97
CA ASN A 13 -18.72 -0.05 -7.61
C ASN A 13 -17.67 1.02 -7.29
N VAL A 14 -16.49 0.87 -7.89
CA VAL A 14 -15.40 1.85 -7.84
C VAL A 14 -15.93 3.22 -8.24
N GLY A 15 -16.94 3.28 -9.12
CA GLY A 15 -17.63 4.51 -9.49
C GLY A 15 -18.37 5.21 -8.34
N SER A 16 -19.04 4.49 -7.44
CA SER A 16 -19.69 5.10 -6.27
C SER A 16 -18.69 5.42 -5.16
N TYR A 17 -17.70 4.56 -4.93
CA TYR A 17 -16.66 4.79 -3.92
C TYR A 17 -15.72 5.94 -4.32
N VAL A 18 -15.37 6.06 -5.61
CA VAL A 18 -14.63 7.22 -6.15
C VAL A 18 -15.51 8.46 -6.16
N LYS A 19 -16.83 8.35 -6.37
CA LYS A 19 -17.76 9.49 -6.21
C LYS A 19 -17.88 9.94 -4.76
N GLU A 20 -17.91 9.03 -3.80
CA GLU A 20 -17.94 9.33 -2.37
C GLU A 20 -16.61 9.88 -1.88
N ILE A 21 -15.48 9.32 -2.30
CA ILE A 21 -14.15 9.88 -2.02
C ILE A 21 -13.98 11.24 -2.68
N LYS A 22 -14.52 11.43 -3.89
CA LYS A 22 -14.52 12.73 -4.58
C LYS A 22 -15.45 13.72 -3.89
N GLN A 23 -16.65 13.32 -3.46
CA GLN A 23 -17.56 14.15 -2.68
C GLN A 23 -16.98 14.48 -1.29
N GLN A 24 -16.32 13.54 -0.62
CA GLN A 24 -15.65 13.77 0.66
C GLN A 24 -14.43 14.66 0.49
N ARG A 25 -13.63 14.47 -0.57
CA ARG A 25 -12.55 15.39 -0.95
C ARG A 25 -13.08 16.77 -1.33
N ASP A 26 -14.20 16.85 -2.04
CA ASP A 26 -14.82 18.11 -2.44
C ASP A 26 -15.45 18.81 -1.21
N CYS A 27 -16.06 18.09 -0.27
CA CYS A 27 -16.56 18.61 1.01
C CYS A 27 -15.43 19.07 1.95
N LEU A 28 -14.34 18.30 2.04
CA LEU A 28 -13.13 18.68 2.78
C LEU A 28 -12.40 19.85 2.10
N ALA A 29 -12.39 19.91 0.78
CA ALA A 29 -11.87 21.04 0.01
C ALA A 29 -12.73 22.29 0.19
N THR A 30 -14.05 22.15 0.31
CA THR A 30 -14.99 23.26 0.57
C THR A 30 -14.87 23.76 2.01
N THR A 31 -14.66 22.85 2.97
CA THR A 31 -14.46 23.19 4.40
C THR A 31 -13.08 23.82 4.64
N ASN A 32 -12.03 23.30 4.00
CA ASN A 32 -10.69 23.91 4.03
C ASN A 32 -10.61 25.17 3.17
N GLN A 33 -11.39 25.30 2.08
CA GLN A 33 -11.60 26.58 1.40
C GLN A 33 -12.29 27.59 2.30
N SER A 34 -13.29 27.22 3.10
CA SER A 34 -13.93 28.14 4.06
C SER A 34 -12.95 28.68 5.11
N ILE A 35 -12.02 27.84 5.58
CA ILE A 35 -11.01 28.20 6.58
C ILE A 35 -9.82 28.95 5.96
N GLU A 36 -9.37 28.57 4.75
CA GLU A 36 -8.35 29.30 4.00
C GLU A 36 -8.88 30.60 3.35
N ASN A 37 -10.16 30.69 2.98
CA ASN A 37 -10.76 31.91 2.42
C ASN A 37 -10.89 33.03 3.46
N LYS A 38 -10.75 32.74 4.76
CA LYS A 38 -10.56 33.77 5.80
C LYS A 38 -9.14 34.36 5.79
N LYS A 39 -8.16 33.73 5.12
CA LYS A 39 -6.76 34.18 5.07
C LYS A 39 -6.16 34.33 3.66
N ARG A 40 -6.83 33.88 2.60
CA ARG A 40 -6.46 34.13 1.20
C ARG A 40 -7.32 35.25 0.63
N ARG A 41 -6.65 36.31 0.18
CA ARG A 41 -7.24 37.43 -0.56
C ARG A 41 -8.15 36.90 -1.67
N LYS A 42 -9.31 37.54 -1.80
CA LYS A 42 -10.38 37.38 -2.82
C LYS A 42 -9.86 36.82 -4.16
N LEU A 43 -10.64 35.89 -4.72
CA LEU A 43 -10.59 35.29 -6.07
C LEU A 43 -9.85 36.13 -7.16
N PRO A 44 -9.10 35.52 -8.10
CA PRO A 44 -8.39 36.24 -9.17
C PRO A 44 -9.30 36.83 -10.27
N THR A 45 -10.61 36.78 -10.12
CA THR A 45 -11.59 37.33 -11.05
C THR A 45 -12.35 38.48 -10.38
N SER A 46 -11.61 39.50 -9.93
CA SER A 46 -12.15 40.86 -9.99
C SER A 46 -11.61 41.51 -11.27
N ILE A 47 -12.52 42.16 -12.00
CA ILE A 47 -12.40 42.52 -13.42
C ILE A 47 -11.36 43.64 -13.70
N GLN A 48 -10.55 44.05 -12.72
CA GLN A 48 -9.53 45.10 -12.90
C GLN A 48 -8.17 44.68 -12.31
N ILE A 49 -7.45 43.84 -13.04
CA ILE A 49 -6.03 43.59 -12.79
C ILE A 49 -5.20 44.65 -13.54
N PRO A 50 -4.23 45.33 -12.90
CA PRO A 50 -3.33 46.26 -13.57
C PRO A 50 -2.63 45.62 -14.77
N ALA A 51 -2.55 46.33 -15.89
CA ALA A 51 -2.01 45.82 -17.15
C ALA A 51 -0.60 45.23 -17.00
N ARG A 52 0.24 45.83 -16.15
CA ARG A 52 1.59 45.34 -15.84
C ARG A 52 1.58 43.94 -15.22
N THR A 53 0.63 43.67 -14.33
CA THR A 53 0.49 42.38 -13.66
C THR A 53 -0.04 41.31 -14.61
N LYS A 54 -0.94 41.66 -15.54
CA LYS A 54 -1.39 40.76 -16.60
C LYS A 54 -0.22 40.36 -17.50
N LYS A 55 0.57 41.33 -17.97
CA LYS A 55 1.74 41.08 -18.83
C LYS A 55 2.77 40.18 -18.14
N ARG A 56 3.04 40.43 -16.85
CA ARG A 56 3.96 39.60 -16.06
C ARG A 56 3.48 38.14 -15.97
N ARG A 57 2.20 37.92 -15.67
CA ARG A 57 1.64 36.56 -15.56
C ARG A 57 1.62 35.78 -16.88
N VAL A 58 1.40 36.49 -18.00
CA VAL A 58 1.50 35.88 -19.33
C VAL A 58 2.95 35.43 -19.59
N GLN A 59 3.92 36.27 -19.26
CA GLN A 59 5.35 35.94 -19.40
C GLN A 59 5.78 34.79 -18.47
N GLU A 60 5.34 34.79 -17.21
CA GLU A 60 5.61 33.72 -16.24
C GLU A 60 5.03 32.38 -16.74
N THR A 61 3.79 32.38 -17.23
CA THR A 61 3.15 31.17 -17.78
C THR A 61 3.88 30.66 -19.02
N PHE A 62 4.28 31.56 -19.93
CA PHE A 62 4.99 31.19 -21.15
C PHE A 62 6.40 30.66 -20.85
N GLN A 63 7.11 31.27 -19.89
CA GLN A 63 8.41 30.81 -19.45
C GLN A 63 8.33 29.42 -18.80
N ALA A 64 7.31 29.18 -17.96
CA ALA A 64 7.05 27.85 -17.41
C ALA A 64 6.74 26.84 -18.53
N ALA A 65 6.01 27.23 -19.58
CA ALA A 65 5.75 26.37 -20.71
C ALA A 65 7.01 26.04 -21.54
N LEU A 66 7.96 26.97 -21.65
CA LEU A 66 9.28 26.73 -22.26
C LEU A 66 10.06 25.67 -21.47
N GLU A 67 10.12 25.82 -20.14
CA GLU A 67 10.83 24.88 -19.26
C GLU A 67 10.21 23.49 -19.25
N ILE A 68 8.87 23.41 -19.21
CA ILE A 68 8.15 22.14 -19.11
C ILE A 68 8.17 21.37 -20.44
N ASN A 69 7.98 22.06 -21.57
CA ASN A 69 7.81 21.42 -22.87
C ASN A 69 9.11 21.45 -23.72
N GLY A 70 10.21 21.96 -23.19
CA GLY A 70 11.53 21.93 -23.82
C GLY A 70 11.74 22.93 -24.95
N GLY A 71 11.09 24.10 -24.90
CA GLY A 71 11.31 25.20 -25.85
C GLY A 71 12.39 26.17 -25.40
N THR A 72 12.99 26.91 -26.34
CA THR A 72 13.90 28.03 -26.03
C THR A 72 13.30 29.36 -26.51
N LYS A 73 13.94 30.49 -26.17
CA LYS A 73 13.46 31.80 -26.65
C LYS A 73 13.58 31.91 -28.17
N GLU A 74 14.56 31.22 -28.75
CA GLU A 74 14.85 31.17 -30.19
C GLU A 74 13.97 30.13 -30.90
N ASN A 75 13.50 29.10 -30.19
CA ASN A 75 12.55 28.11 -30.70
C ASN A 75 11.42 27.84 -29.67
N PRO A 76 10.37 28.68 -29.66
CA PRO A 76 9.28 28.58 -28.70
C PRO A 76 8.23 27.51 -29.05
N ASP A 77 8.32 26.87 -30.22
CA ASP A 77 7.29 25.98 -30.75
C ASP A 77 6.88 24.86 -29.77
N PRO A 78 7.80 24.19 -29.06
CA PRO A 78 7.43 23.15 -28.10
C PRO A 78 6.55 23.68 -26.95
N ALA A 79 6.79 24.90 -26.49
CA ALA A 79 5.99 25.54 -25.43
C ALA A 79 4.59 25.91 -25.90
N LEU A 80 4.48 26.48 -27.10
CA LEU A 80 3.20 26.84 -27.71
C LEU A 80 2.33 25.62 -27.94
N VAL A 81 2.94 24.56 -28.45
CA VAL A 81 2.33 23.25 -28.64
C VAL A 81 1.79 22.68 -27.32
N GLY A 82 2.61 22.65 -26.27
CA GLY A 82 2.21 22.13 -24.96
C GLY A 82 1.07 22.93 -24.32
N MET A 83 1.07 24.25 -24.48
CA MET A 83 -0.04 25.11 -24.02
C MET A 83 -1.36 24.79 -24.75
N ILE A 84 -1.31 24.55 -26.06
CA ILE A 84 -2.51 24.22 -26.86
C ILE A 84 -3.02 22.82 -26.54
N GLU A 85 -2.13 21.86 -26.29
CA GLU A 85 -2.51 20.52 -25.83
C GLU A 85 -3.20 20.56 -24.47
N MET A 86 -2.69 21.37 -23.53
CA MET A 86 -3.33 21.58 -22.24
C MET A 86 -4.74 22.16 -22.37
N LEU A 87 -4.92 23.18 -23.23
CA LEU A 87 -6.24 23.74 -23.53
C LEU A 87 -7.19 22.71 -24.14
N ARG A 88 -6.71 21.87 -25.07
CA ARG A 88 -7.52 20.77 -25.63
C ARG A 88 -7.94 19.73 -24.59
N SER A 89 -7.14 19.50 -23.56
CA SER A 89 -7.48 18.54 -22.50
C SER A 89 -8.54 19.05 -21.52
N LYS A 90 -8.66 20.38 -21.38
CA LYS A 90 -9.52 21.03 -20.38
C LYS A 90 -10.74 21.72 -20.98
N CYS A 91 -10.72 22.05 -22.26
CA CYS A 91 -11.77 22.80 -22.94
C CYS A 91 -12.31 22.02 -24.14
N SER A 92 -13.57 22.27 -24.51
CA SER A 92 -14.15 21.66 -25.71
C SER A 92 -13.43 22.15 -26.96
N ARG A 93 -13.38 21.30 -27.99
CA ARG A 93 -12.71 21.62 -29.27
C ARG A 93 -13.22 22.93 -29.86
N ASP A 94 -14.53 23.16 -29.81
CA ASP A 94 -15.16 24.35 -30.38
C ASP A 94 -14.82 25.62 -29.58
N ALA A 95 -14.68 25.51 -28.25
CA ALA A 95 -14.25 26.63 -27.41
C ALA A 95 -12.77 27.00 -27.64
N VAL A 96 -11.89 26.01 -27.81
CA VAL A 96 -10.47 26.25 -28.12
C VAL A 96 -10.32 26.86 -29.52
N VAL A 97 -11.03 26.32 -30.51
CA VAL A 97 -11.00 26.86 -31.88
C VAL A 97 -11.54 28.28 -31.92
N SER A 98 -12.67 28.56 -31.24
CA SER A 98 -13.22 29.92 -31.15
C SER A 98 -12.25 30.91 -30.49
N ALA A 99 -11.63 30.52 -29.36
CA ALA A 99 -10.70 31.39 -28.62
C ALA A 99 -9.35 31.61 -29.32
N VAL A 100 -8.85 30.61 -30.06
CA VAL A 100 -7.59 30.71 -30.80
C VAL A 100 -7.80 31.42 -32.14
N CYS A 101 -8.96 31.26 -32.79
CA CYS A 101 -9.27 31.98 -34.03
C CYS A 101 -9.62 33.46 -33.82
N ASP A 102 -9.72 33.92 -32.57
CA ASP A 102 -9.94 35.32 -32.25
C ASP A 102 -8.64 36.14 -32.41
N LYS A 103 -8.67 37.13 -33.32
CA LYS A 103 -7.47 37.81 -33.85
C LYS A 103 -6.63 38.51 -32.78
N GLU A 104 -7.24 38.91 -31.65
CA GLU A 104 -6.56 39.64 -30.57
C GLU A 104 -5.71 38.75 -29.66
N VAL A 105 -6.07 37.47 -29.49
CA VAL A 105 -5.37 36.55 -28.57
C VAL A 105 -4.07 36.01 -29.20
N LEU A 106 -4.09 35.72 -30.50
CA LEU A 106 -2.91 35.24 -31.22
C LEU A 106 -1.83 36.31 -31.45
N ALA A 107 -2.23 37.58 -31.58
CA ALA A 107 -1.30 38.70 -31.71
C ALA A 107 -0.40 38.89 -30.47
N ILE A 108 -0.81 38.36 -29.31
CA ILE A 108 -0.05 38.40 -28.06
C ILE A 108 0.98 37.25 -27.99
N ILE A 109 0.74 36.13 -28.70
CA ILE A 109 1.45 34.87 -28.50
C ILE A 109 2.57 34.66 -29.53
N SER A 110 2.45 35.18 -30.76
CA SER A 110 3.57 35.21 -31.72
C SER A 110 3.38 36.32 -32.77
N PRO A 111 4.14 37.42 -32.71
CA PRO A 111 4.03 38.53 -33.67
C PRO A 111 4.57 38.20 -35.08
N GLN A 112 5.24 37.06 -35.26
CA GLN A 112 6.10 36.82 -36.42
C GLN A 112 5.64 35.69 -37.37
N HIS A 113 4.53 35.02 -37.10
CA HIS A 113 4.07 33.90 -37.94
C HIS A 113 2.68 34.15 -38.53
N SER A 114 2.52 33.85 -39.82
CA SER A 114 1.26 34.07 -40.52
C SER A 114 0.22 33.03 -40.08
N MET A 115 -1.04 33.45 -39.98
CA MET A 115 -2.20 32.60 -39.65
C MET A 115 -2.25 31.29 -40.46
N ALA A 116 -1.76 31.31 -41.70
CA ALA A 116 -1.76 30.17 -42.59
C ALA A 116 -0.78 29.08 -42.15
N GLU A 117 0.42 29.46 -41.69
CA GLU A 117 1.50 28.52 -41.33
C GLU A 117 1.17 27.73 -40.05
N VAL A 118 0.62 28.39 -39.04
CA VAL A 118 0.22 27.76 -37.77
C VAL A 118 -0.92 26.76 -37.98
N VAL A 119 -1.91 27.12 -38.81
CA VAL A 119 -3.03 26.22 -39.14
C VAL A 119 -2.57 25.04 -40.01
N GLN A 120 -1.58 25.25 -40.88
CA GLN A 120 -1.03 24.20 -41.73
C GLN A 120 -0.13 23.22 -40.95
N SER A 121 0.66 23.70 -39.99
CA SER A 121 1.45 22.83 -39.08
C SER A 121 0.53 21.97 -38.19
N MET A 122 -0.56 22.53 -37.68
CA MET A 122 -1.58 21.78 -36.93
C MET A 122 -2.29 20.71 -37.76
N LYS A 123 -2.42 20.90 -39.08
CA LYS A 123 -3.00 19.90 -40.01
C LYS A 123 -2.02 18.77 -40.36
N GLN A 124 -0.71 19.03 -40.31
CA GLN A 124 0.33 18.03 -40.62
C GLN A 124 0.74 17.16 -39.43
N TRP A 125 0.32 17.50 -38.22
CA TRP A 125 0.63 16.75 -37.01
C TRP A 125 -0.10 15.41 -36.98
N LYS A 126 0.58 14.35 -37.42
CA LYS A 126 0.14 12.96 -37.25
C LYS A 126 0.25 12.61 -35.75
N LYS A 127 -0.80 12.03 -35.19
CA LYS A 127 -0.95 11.61 -33.76
C LYS A 127 0.16 10.69 -33.18
N THR A 128 1.21 10.39 -33.92
CA THR A 128 2.17 9.31 -33.62
C THR A 128 3.62 9.66 -33.99
N THR A 129 4.02 10.93 -33.99
CA THR A 129 5.45 11.25 -34.08
C THR A 129 6.09 11.01 -32.72
N GLN A 130 6.84 9.92 -32.61
CA GLN A 130 7.51 9.53 -31.37
C GLN A 130 8.59 10.55 -31.02
N ILE A 131 8.47 11.20 -29.87
CA ILE A 131 9.45 12.19 -29.39
C ILE A 131 10.79 11.46 -29.25
N LYS A 132 11.87 12.01 -29.83
CA LYS A 132 13.23 11.52 -29.64
C LYS A 132 13.97 12.47 -28.73
N VAL A 133 14.56 11.95 -27.66
CA VAL A 133 15.42 12.71 -26.73
C VAL A 133 16.80 12.06 -26.78
N GLY A 134 17.83 12.82 -27.15
CA GLY A 134 19.21 12.31 -27.21
C GLY A 134 19.41 11.12 -28.15
N ASN A 135 18.80 11.14 -29.35
CA ASN A 135 18.75 10.01 -30.30
C ASN A 135 18.06 8.73 -29.79
N CYS A 136 17.49 8.72 -28.59
CA CYS A 136 16.65 7.64 -28.10
C CYS A 136 15.18 7.94 -28.35
N SER A 137 14.44 6.99 -28.92
CA SER A 137 12.99 7.07 -29.06
C SER A 137 12.35 6.98 -27.67
N VAL A 138 11.60 8.01 -27.28
CA VAL A 138 10.82 7.99 -26.03
C VAL A 138 9.62 7.04 -26.24
N PRO A 139 9.36 6.08 -25.32
CA PRO A 139 8.18 5.23 -25.39
C PRO A 139 6.90 6.08 -25.43
N ALA A 140 5.92 5.65 -26.23
CA ALA A 140 4.64 6.35 -26.29
C ALA A 140 3.97 6.36 -24.91
N LEU A 141 3.61 7.55 -24.42
CA LEU A 141 2.89 7.69 -23.14
C LEU A 141 1.57 6.92 -23.23
N VAL A 142 1.39 5.95 -22.33
CA VAL A 142 0.15 5.17 -22.25
C VAL A 142 -0.89 6.01 -21.51
N PRO A 143 -2.07 6.30 -22.10
CA PRO A 143 -3.12 7.04 -21.40
C PRO A 143 -3.57 6.31 -20.13
N TYR A 144 -3.76 7.03 -19.03
CA TYR A 144 -4.09 6.48 -17.70
C TYR A 144 -5.27 5.49 -17.67
N TYR A 145 -6.27 5.67 -18.55
CA TYR A 145 -7.40 4.73 -18.62
C TYR A 145 -6.99 3.33 -19.09
N LYS A 146 -5.89 3.17 -19.84
CA LYS A 146 -5.42 1.85 -20.28
C LYS A 146 -4.78 1.07 -19.12
N PRO A 147 -3.85 1.62 -18.30
CA PRO A 147 -3.42 0.99 -17.06
C PRO A 147 -4.56 0.74 -16.08
N ALA A 148 -5.49 1.69 -15.91
CA ALA A 148 -6.63 1.50 -15.01
C ALA A 148 -7.50 0.29 -15.44
N LYS A 149 -7.84 0.22 -16.72
CA LYS A 149 -8.59 -0.92 -17.28
C LYS A 149 -7.82 -2.23 -17.15
N PHE A 150 -6.51 -2.21 -17.42
CA PHE A 150 -5.66 -3.37 -17.21
C PHE A 150 -5.68 -3.83 -15.75
N LEU A 151 -5.54 -2.91 -14.79
CA LEU A 151 -5.61 -3.23 -13.36
C LEU A 151 -6.98 -3.79 -12.95
N GLU A 152 -8.06 -3.28 -13.52
CA GLU A 152 -9.43 -3.80 -13.31
C GLU A 152 -9.62 -5.21 -13.90
N GLU A 153 -8.87 -5.58 -14.94
CA GLU A 153 -8.90 -6.91 -15.55
C GLU A 153 -8.08 -7.94 -14.75
N ILE A 154 -7.17 -7.50 -13.87
CA ILE A 154 -6.37 -8.42 -13.05
C ILE A 154 -7.25 -9.06 -11.98
N ASN A 155 -7.50 -10.36 -12.12
CA ASN A 155 -8.12 -11.15 -11.07
C ASN A 155 -7.14 -11.32 -9.90
N ILE A 156 -7.31 -10.47 -8.88
CA ILE A 156 -6.55 -10.58 -7.62
C ILE A 156 -7.11 -11.64 -6.68
N GLY A 157 -8.17 -12.34 -7.03
CA GLY A 157 -8.83 -13.35 -6.20
C GLY A 157 -9.86 -12.80 -5.21
N THR A 158 -10.38 -13.69 -4.36
CA THR A 158 -11.44 -13.37 -3.41
C THR A 158 -10.88 -12.59 -2.23
N LEU A 159 -11.49 -11.43 -1.94
CA LEU A 159 -11.23 -10.65 -0.73
C LEU A 159 -12.43 -10.79 0.20
N HIS A 160 -12.14 -11.04 1.47
CA HIS A 160 -13.13 -11.14 2.54
C HIS A 160 -13.04 -9.90 3.44
N SER A 161 -14.16 -9.48 3.99
CA SER A 161 -14.18 -8.34 4.91
C SER A 161 -13.65 -8.78 6.26
N VAL A 162 -12.77 -8.01 6.89
CA VAL A 162 -12.33 -8.31 8.27
C VAL A 162 -13.50 -8.25 9.26
N GLU A 163 -14.58 -7.55 8.92
CA GLU A 163 -15.83 -7.59 9.69
C GLU A 163 -16.43 -9.00 9.78
N ASP A 164 -16.20 -9.87 8.79
CA ASP A 164 -16.67 -11.26 8.78
C ASP A 164 -15.98 -12.10 9.87
N LEU A 165 -14.77 -11.69 10.30
CA LEU A 165 -14.10 -12.30 11.45
C LEU A 165 -14.72 -11.83 12.77
N CYS A 166 -15.49 -10.75 12.77
CA CYS A 166 -15.91 -10.03 13.96
C CYS A 166 -17.43 -9.88 14.09
N GLU A 167 -18.23 -10.79 13.50
CA GLU A 167 -19.71 -10.71 13.42
C GLU A 167 -20.48 -10.40 14.73
N ASN A 168 -19.84 -10.51 15.90
CA ASN A 168 -20.43 -10.23 17.22
C ASN A 168 -19.74 -9.11 18.02
N SER A 169 -18.85 -8.31 17.41
CA SER A 169 -18.20 -7.18 18.09
C SER A 169 -18.83 -5.84 17.68
N ASP A 170 -18.99 -4.94 18.65
CA ASP A 170 -19.45 -3.56 18.40
C ASP A 170 -18.43 -2.72 17.61
N ASP A 171 -17.18 -3.18 17.53
CA ASP A 171 -16.09 -2.49 16.83
C ASP A 171 -16.12 -2.79 15.33
N LYS A 172 -16.43 -1.78 14.52
CA LYS A 172 -16.32 -1.85 13.06
C LYS A 172 -14.87 -1.73 12.63
N ILE A 173 -14.26 -2.85 12.26
CA ILE A 173 -12.89 -2.90 11.78
C ILE A 173 -12.91 -2.85 10.25
N ASN A 174 -12.37 -1.76 9.70
CA ASN A 174 -12.18 -1.64 8.26
C ASN A 174 -10.90 -2.37 7.84
N GLY A 175 -11.06 -3.41 7.02
CA GLY A 175 -9.95 -4.18 6.49
C GLY A 175 -10.41 -5.29 5.57
N PHE A 176 -9.44 -5.90 4.89
CA PHE A 176 -9.67 -7.07 4.04
C PHE A 176 -8.65 -8.15 4.33
N TYR A 177 -9.05 -9.39 4.11
CA TYR A 177 -8.16 -10.54 4.18
C TYR A 177 -8.39 -11.51 3.02
N ARG A 178 -7.43 -12.40 2.79
CA ARG A 178 -7.42 -13.42 1.74
C ARG A 178 -7.40 -14.80 2.39
N ASN A 179 -8.18 -15.72 1.84
CA ASN A 179 -8.05 -17.12 2.20
C ASN A 179 -6.76 -17.70 1.61
N LEU A 180 -5.87 -18.24 2.45
CA LEU A 180 -4.57 -18.74 2.00
C LEU A 180 -4.69 -20.01 1.14
N GLN A 181 -5.68 -20.86 1.42
CA GLN A 181 -5.93 -22.09 0.65
C GLN A 181 -6.27 -21.78 -0.82
N GLU A 182 -6.99 -20.68 -1.08
CA GLU A 182 -7.27 -20.21 -2.44
C GLU A 182 -6.08 -19.42 -3.02
N TYR A 183 -5.43 -18.60 -2.19
CA TYR A 183 -4.46 -17.63 -2.65
C TYR A 183 -3.12 -18.24 -3.06
N LEU A 184 -2.54 -19.14 -2.25
CA LEU A 184 -1.21 -19.70 -2.53
C LEU A 184 -1.15 -20.55 -3.81
N PRO A 185 -2.12 -21.43 -4.11
CA PRO A 185 -2.15 -22.14 -5.40
C PRO A 185 -2.19 -21.19 -6.60
N ARG A 186 -2.95 -20.10 -6.51
CA ARG A 186 -2.99 -19.09 -7.58
C ARG A 186 -1.68 -18.33 -7.71
N LEU A 187 -1.06 -17.99 -6.59
CA LEU A 187 0.24 -17.33 -6.58
C LEU A 187 1.31 -18.25 -7.20
N ALA A 188 1.32 -19.53 -6.84
CA ALA A 188 2.19 -20.53 -7.44
C ALA A 188 1.94 -20.68 -8.96
N GLU A 189 0.67 -20.72 -9.38
CA GLU A 189 0.32 -20.75 -10.82
C GLU A 189 0.86 -19.53 -11.56
N PHE A 190 0.79 -18.34 -10.96
CA PHE A 190 1.36 -17.12 -11.52
C PHE A 190 2.88 -17.23 -11.68
N TYR A 191 3.60 -17.64 -10.64
CA TYR A 191 5.06 -17.79 -10.71
C TYR A 191 5.47 -18.82 -11.77
N LEU A 192 4.80 -19.97 -11.83
CA LEU A 192 5.07 -21.01 -12.83
C LEU A 192 4.73 -20.59 -14.27
N LYS A 193 3.90 -19.55 -14.46
CA LYS A 193 3.63 -18.97 -15.79
C LYS A 193 4.66 -17.93 -16.21
N VAL A 194 5.20 -17.19 -15.26
CA VAL A 194 6.13 -16.07 -15.52
C VAL A 194 7.58 -16.55 -15.60
N TYR A 195 7.95 -17.56 -14.82
CA TYR A 195 9.33 -18.02 -14.67
C TYR A 195 9.51 -19.44 -15.21
N LYS A 196 10.76 -19.76 -15.59
CA LYS A 196 11.14 -21.11 -16.00
C LYS A 196 11.44 -21.95 -14.75
N GLU A 197 11.37 -23.27 -14.88
CA GLU A 197 11.66 -24.19 -13.76
C GLU A 197 13.07 -24.01 -13.19
N ASP A 198 14.05 -23.65 -14.02
CA ASP A 198 15.44 -23.38 -13.63
C ASP A 198 15.62 -22.05 -12.87
N ASP A 199 14.60 -21.18 -12.86
CA ASP A 199 14.62 -19.93 -12.11
C ASP A 199 14.27 -20.15 -10.62
N PHE A 200 13.90 -21.37 -10.21
CA PHE A 200 13.53 -21.72 -8.84
C PHE A 200 14.64 -22.52 -8.15
N ASP A 201 14.85 -22.28 -6.85
CA ASP A 201 15.73 -23.12 -6.01
C ASP A 201 14.89 -24.12 -5.20
N TRP A 202 14.63 -25.29 -5.76
CA TRP A 202 13.77 -26.27 -5.11
C TRP A 202 14.32 -26.87 -3.81
N PHE A 203 15.56 -26.55 -3.41
CA PHE A 203 16.22 -27.11 -2.22
C PHE A 203 16.14 -28.65 -2.15
N GLY A 204 16.27 -29.30 -3.32
CA GLY A 204 16.16 -30.76 -3.45
C GLY A 204 14.75 -31.33 -3.53
N SER A 205 13.70 -30.50 -3.42
CA SER A 205 12.29 -30.91 -3.46
C SER A 205 11.52 -30.20 -4.60
N PRO A 206 11.57 -30.75 -5.84
CA PRO A 206 10.95 -30.15 -7.01
C PRO A 206 9.48 -29.76 -6.79
N PHE A 207 9.09 -28.58 -7.27
CA PHE A 207 7.73 -28.04 -7.17
C PHE A 207 7.20 -27.88 -5.73
N THR A 208 8.08 -27.81 -4.75
CA THR A 208 7.73 -27.48 -3.36
C THR A 208 8.07 -26.01 -3.11
N PHE A 209 7.06 -25.16 -2.98
CA PHE A 209 7.25 -23.75 -2.64
C PHE A 209 7.53 -23.63 -1.15
N LYS A 210 8.66 -23.00 -0.81
CA LYS A 210 9.00 -22.63 0.57
C LYS A 210 8.32 -21.30 0.87
N VAL A 211 7.50 -21.25 1.90
CA VAL A 211 6.63 -20.11 2.21
C VAL A 211 7.14 -19.42 3.47
N ALA A 212 7.20 -18.08 3.42
CA ALA A 212 7.36 -17.24 4.60
C ALA A 212 6.09 -16.43 4.82
N ILE A 213 5.63 -16.37 6.07
CA ILE A 213 4.43 -15.62 6.46
C ILE A 213 4.66 -14.83 7.74
N GLY A 214 4.36 -13.53 7.70
CA GLY A 214 4.68 -12.62 8.78
C GLY A 214 3.66 -11.52 8.93
N GLY A 215 3.40 -11.13 10.18
CA GLY A 215 2.59 -10.00 10.56
C GLY A 215 3.45 -8.83 11.04
N ASP A 216 2.98 -7.62 10.79
CA ASP A 216 3.52 -6.40 11.40
C ASP A 216 2.38 -5.42 11.71
N GLY A 217 2.53 -4.68 12.80
CA GLY A 217 1.62 -3.61 13.18
C GLY A 217 2.31 -2.26 13.23
N ALA A 218 1.77 -1.32 12.46
CA ALA A 218 2.27 0.04 12.38
C ALA A 218 1.35 1.02 13.13
N PRO A 219 1.90 1.93 13.96
CA PRO A 219 1.11 3.03 14.51
C PRO A 219 0.78 4.04 13.42
N PHE A 220 -0.51 4.32 13.19
CA PHE A 220 -0.98 5.35 12.27
C PHE A 220 -1.40 6.62 13.05
N GLY A 221 -0.47 7.57 13.11
CA GLY A 221 -0.75 8.89 13.67
C GLY A 221 -1.22 8.86 15.13
N LYS A 222 -2.08 9.80 15.51
CA LYS A 222 -2.39 10.05 16.93
C LYS A 222 -3.38 9.06 17.55
N ASN A 223 -4.16 8.32 16.76
CA ASN A 223 -5.36 7.62 17.24
C ASN A 223 -5.74 6.31 16.51
N ASP A 224 -4.97 5.73 15.59
CA ASP A 224 -5.35 4.45 14.95
C ASP A 224 -4.13 3.57 14.68
N GLN A 225 -4.24 2.27 14.90
CA GLN A 225 -3.19 1.29 14.59
C GLN A 225 -3.61 0.52 13.35
N SER A 226 -2.66 0.13 12.51
CA SER A 226 -2.92 -0.82 11.43
C SER A 226 -2.13 -2.10 11.64
N CYS A 227 -2.73 -3.22 11.28
CA CYS A 227 -2.08 -4.53 11.25
C CYS A 227 -2.10 -5.05 9.81
N ALA A 228 -0.98 -5.63 9.39
CA ALA A 228 -0.82 -6.24 8.09
C ALA A 228 -0.16 -7.61 8.21
N TRP A 229 -0.63 -8.58 7.43
CA TRP A 229 0.07 -9.85 7.23
C TRP A 229 0.45 -10.01 5.77
N LEU A 230 1.65 -10.53 5.56
CA LEU A 230 2.23 -10.73 4.25
C LEU A 230 2.72 -12.16 4.08
N VAL A 231 2.71 -12.63 2.84
CA VAL A 231 3.25 -13.93 2.44
C VAL A 231 4.21 -13.78 1.27
N SER A 232 5.26 -14.59 1.24
CA SER A 232 6.23 -14.65 0.15
C SER A 232 6.72 -16.08 -0.09
N PHE A 233 7.29 -16.33 -1.28
CA PHE A 233 7.97 -17.59 -1.57
C PHE A 233 9.48 -17.40 -1.51
N LEU A 234 10.14 -18.26 -0.72
CA LEU A 234 11.57 -18.23 -0.43
C LEU A 234 12.41 -18.94 -1.49
N ASN A 235 11.82 -19.54 -2.51
CA ASN A 235 12.60 -20.28 -3.52
C ASN A 235 12.39 -19.80 -4.95
N ILE A 236 12.08 -18.51 -5.12
CA ILE A 236 12.09 -17.85 -6.42
C ILE A 236 13.49 -17.26 -6.61
N GLY A 237 14.33 -17.93 -7.41
CA GLY A 237 15.79 -17.78 -7.44
C GLY A 237 16.31 -16.34 -7.34
N LYS A 238 16.26 -15.55 -8.42
CA LYS A 238 16.81 -14.18 -8.43
C LYS A 238 16.09 -13.18 -7.52
N ARG A 239 15.00 -13.59 -6.87
CA ARG A 239 14.14 -12.74 -6.06
C ARG A 239 14.04 -13.17 -4.60
N PHE A 240 14.92 -14.07 -4.17
CA PHE A 240 15.10 -14.39 -2.76
C PHE A 240 15.22 -13.10 -1.94
N LEU A 241 14.27 -12.85 -1.03
CA LEU A 241 14.20 -11.64 -0.18
C LEU A 241 13.92 -10.31 -0.91
N SER A 242 13.37 -10.33 -2.13
CA SER A 242 12.95 -9.11 -2.80
C SER A 242 11.75 -8.47 -2.10
N SER A 243 11.81 -7.17 -1.84
CA SER A 243 10.65 -6.40 -1.33
C SER A 243 9.46 -6.40 -2.31
N GLU A 244 9.69 -6.74 -3.58
CA GLU A 244 8.64 -6.84 -4.61
C GLU A 244 7.78 -8.11 -4.50
N ASP A 245 8.19 -9.11 -3.72
CA ASP A 245 7.56 -10.43 -3.68
C ASP A 245 6.87 -10.71 -2.32
N ASN A 246 6.56 -9.67 -1.55
CA ASN A 246 5.74 -9.76 -0.33
C ASN A 246 4.29 -9.37 -0.64
N PHE A 247 3.38 -10.33 -0.50
CA PHE A 247 1.98 -10.16 -0.86
C PHE A 247 1.10 -10.00 0.38
N LEU A 248 0.34 -8.90 0.42
CA LEU A 248 -0.61 -8.61 1.49
C LEU A 248 -1.76 -9.64 1.50
N ILE A 249 -1.87 -10.38 2.59
CA ILE A 249 -2.94 -11.37 2.84
C ILE A 249 -3.95 -10.91 3.88
N PHE A 250 -3.57 -10.00 4.77
CA PHE A 250 -4.46 -9.33 5.71
C PHE A 250 -4.02 -7.88 5.82
N GLY A 251 -4.97 -6.95 5.85
CA GLY A 251 -4.71 -5.55 6.11
C GLY A 251 -5.92 -4.88 6.73
N ALA A 252 -5.77 -4.39 7.95
CA ALA A 252 -6.86 -3.75 8.69
C ALA A 252 -6.39 -2.59 9.55
N ASN A 253 -7.27 -1.63 9.77
CA ASN A 253 -7.07 -0.55 10.72
C ASN A 253 -7.46 -1.02 12.13
N CYS A 254 -6.64 -1.92 12.70
CA CYS A 254 -6.82 -2.45 14.04
C CYS A 254 -5.48 -2.67 14.74
N SER A 255 -5.53 -2.86 16.05
CA SER A 255 -4.39 -3.31 16.83
C SER A 255 -4.05 -4.78 16.52
N GLU A 256 -2.80 -5.17 16.72
CA GLU A 256 -2.33 -6.55 16.57
C GLU A 256 -3.02 -7.52 17.52
N ASN A 257 -3.48 -7.03 18.67
CA ASN A 257 -4.11 -7.81 19.74
C ASN A 257 -5.65 -7.75 19.73
N CYS A 258 -6.27 -7.37 18.61
CA CYS A 258 -7.72 -7.38 18.52
C CYS A 258 -8.25 -8.77 18.13
N THR A 259 -9.52 -9.03 18.45
CA THR A 259 -10.19 -10.31 18.15
C THR A 259 -10.19 -10.67 16.66
N ALA A 260 -10.19 -9.68 15.76
CA ALA A 260 -10.11 -9.95 14.33
C ALA A 260 -8.77 -10.58 13.96
N VAL A 261 -7.66 -10.04 14.47
CA VAL A 261 -6.32 -10.58 14.21
C VAL A 261 -6.17 -11.97 14.85
N GLU A 262 -6.67 -12.18 16.07
CA GLU A 262 -6.67 -13.51 16.71
C GLU A 262 -7.37 -14.58 15.86
N LYS A 263 -8.53 -14.23 15.29
CA LYS A 263 -9.28 -15.14 14.42
C LYS A 263 -8.62 -15.34 13.06
N ASP A 264 -8.03 -14.28 12.49
CA ASP A 264 -7.26 -14.38 11.26
C ASP A 264 -6.06 -15.32 11.45
N VAL A 265 -5.29 -15.16 12.54
CA VAL A 265 -4.18 -16.05 12.90
C VAL A 265 -4.66 -17.50 13.06
N SER A 266 -5.79 -17.73 13.72
CA SER A 266 -6.38 -19.08 13.84
C SER A 266 -6.72 -19.68 12.47
N ASN A 267 -7.30 -18.89 11.56
CA ASN A 267 -7.57 -19.31 10.18
C ASN A 267 -6.27 -19.59 9.42
N ILE A 268 -5.25 -18.74 9.56
CA ILE A 268 -3.93 -18.94 8.96
C ILE A 268 -3.32 -20.26 9.42
N LEU A 269 -3.36 -20.59 10.71
CA LEU A 269 -2.83 -21.86 11.23
C LEU A 269 -3.58 -23.07 10.66
N SER A 270 -4.90 -22.97 10.54
CA SER A 270 -5.72 -24.00 9.89
C SER A 270 -5.36 -24.14 8.40
N ASP A 271 -5.19 -23.02 7.70
CA ASP A 271 -4.84 -22.98 6.28
C ASP A 271 -3.43 -23.54 6.04
N ILE A 272 -2.44 -23.21 6.87
CA ILE A 272 -1.09 -23.78 6.84
C ILE A 272 -1.17 -25.30 6.94
N SER A 273 -1.86 -25.81 7.96
CA SER A 273 -2.03 -27.25 8.19
C SER A 273 -2.70 -27.95 7.00
N TYR A 274 -3.65 -27.29 6.34
CA TYR A 274 -4.25 -27.79 5.10
C TYR A 274 -3.26 -27.79 3.93
N LEU A 275 -2.57 -26.67 3.71
CA LEU A 275 -1.67 -26.47 2.58
C LEU A 275 -0.48 -27.43 2.61
N GLU A 276 0.10 -27.69 3.78
CA GLU A 276 1.26 -28.60 3.93
C GLU A 276 0.89 -30.08 3.74
N LYS A 277 -0.36 -30.46 4.02
CA LYS A 277 -0.84 -31.85 3.88
C LYS A 277 -1.25 -32.21 2.46
N ASN A 278 -1.55 -31.22 1.63
CA ASN A 278 -2.15 -31.43 0.32
C ASN A 278 -1.15 -31.25 -0.82
N ILE A 279 -1.45 -31.90 -1.94
CA ILE A 279 -0.73 -31.74 -3.21
C ILE A 279 -1.69 -31.13 -4.21
N PHE A 280 -1.26 -30.05 -4.87
CA PHE A 280 -2.07 -29.28 -5.80
C PHE A 280 -1.62 -29.55 -7.23
N SER A 281 -2.57 -29.88 -8.12
CA SER A 281 -2.29 -30.01 -9.55
C SER A 281 -2.39 -28.63 -10.21
N ILE A 282 -1.24 -28.04 -10.54
CA ILE A 282 -1.12 -26.68 -11.09
C ILE A 282 -0.29 -26.76 -12.36
N ASN A 283 -0.86 -26.34 -13.50
CA ASN A 283 -0.21 -26.42 -14.83
C ASN A 283 0.37 -27.81 -15.15
N GLY A 284 -0.28 -28.89 -14.68
CA GLY A 284 0.19 -30.27 -14.86
C GLY A 284 1.36 -30.68 -13.95
N LYS A 285 1.71 -29.86 -12.96
CA LYS A 285 2.74 -30.14 -11.95
C LYS A 285 2.09 -30.43 -10.60
N ASN A 286 2.71 -31.33 -9.84
CA ASN A 286 2.31 -31.65 -8.47
C ASN A 286 3.01 -30.67 -7.52
N VAL A 287 2.32 -29.58 -7.20
CA VAL A 287 2.83 -28.50 -6.35
C VAL A 287 2.56 -28.81 -4.88
N LYS A 288 3.54 -28.52 -4.03
CA LYS A 288 3.45 -28.58 -2.57
C LYS A 288 3.82 -27.23 -1.96
N PHE A 289 3.34 -26.99 -0.75
CA PHE A 289 3.70 -25.83 0.06
C PHE A 289 4.33 -26.32 1.36
N GLU A 290 5.40 -25.65 1.79
CA GLU A 290 6.06 -25.89 3.07
C GLU A 290 6.34 -24.55 3.72
N PHE A 291 5.83 -24.33 4.93
CA PHE A 291 6.01 -23.08 5.64
C PHE A 291 7.33 -23.15 6.42
N SER A 292 8.34 -22.43 5.94
CA SER A 292 9.70 -22.54 6.46
C SER A 292 10.08 -21.39 7.38
N GLU A 293 9.44 -20.22 7.23
CA GLU A 293 9.77 -19.05 8.04
C GLU A 293 8.51 -18.31 8.51
N LEU A 294 8.62 -17.77 9.73
CA LEU A 294 7.63 -16.89 10.35
C LEU A 294 8.28 -15.53 10.68
N PRO A 295 8.65 -14.72 9.68
CA PRO A 295 9.34 -13.46 9.90
C PRO A 295 8.43 -12.46 10.59
N ASN A 296 8.63 -12.28 11.90
CA ASN A 296 7.85 -11.36 12.74
C ASN A 296 8.80 -10.57 13.63
N ASP A 297 8.45 -9.33 13.93
CA ASP A 297 9.18 -8.55 14.93
C ASP A 297 8.96 -9.15 16.34
N MET A 298 9.78 -8.76 17.31
CA MET A 298 9.69 -9.33 18.66
C MET A 298 8.32 -9.08 19.29
N LYS A 299 7.67 -7.96 18.98
CA LYS A 299 6.36 -7.60 19.55
C LYS A 299 5.27 -8.55 19.04
N MET A 300 5.26 -8.82 17.74
CA MET A 300 4.36 -9.77 17.10
C MET A 300 4.65 -11.20 17.56
N LEU A 301 5.93 -11.58 17.71
CA LEU A 301 6.29 -12.89 18.27
C LEU A 301 5.77 -13.09 19.70
N CYS A 302 5.92 -12.09 20.58
CA CYS A 302 5.37 -12.16 21.92
C CYS A 302 3.84 -12.35 21.90
N PHE A 303 3.14 -11.64 21.00
CA PHE A 303 1.70 -11.81 20.83
C PHE A 303 1.33 -13.23 20.37
N LEU A 304 2.00 -13.75 19.33
CA LEU A 304 1.73 -15.08 18.78
C LEU A 304 2.03 -16.21 19.78
N ALA A 305 3.05 -16.02 20.62
CA ALA A 305 3.41 -16.95 21.67
C ALA A 305 2.54 -16.81 22.94
N GLY A 306 1.63 -15.82 23.01
CA GLY A 306 0.83 -15.56 24.20
C GLY A 306 1.65 -15.08 25.40
N GLU A 307 2.81 -14.48 25.13
CA GLU A 307 3.79 -14.06 26.12
C GLU A 307 3.61 -12.60 26.55
N LEU A 308 4.45 -12.16 27.48
CA LEU A 308 4.50 -10.76 27.89
C LEU A 308 5.03 -9.87 26.76
N SER A 309 4.54 -8.63 26.72
CA SER A 309 5.06 -7.64 25.77
C SER A 309 6.56 -7.43 25.93
N ASN A 310 7.23 -7.02 24.85
CA ASN A 310 8.64 -6.63 24.84
C ASN A 310 9.01 -5.46 25.81
N SER A 311 8.03 -4.83 26.47
CA SER A 311 8.26 -3.85 27.53
C SER A 311 8.45 -4.47 28.93
N ALA A 312 8.26 -5.78 29.08
CA ALA A 312 8.43 -6.48 30.34
C ALA A 312 9.91 -6.56 30.75
N LYS A 313 10.19 -6.67 32.06
CA LYS A 313 11.55 -6.80 32.61
C LYS A 313 12.33 -7.88 31.89
N TYR A 314 11.68 -9.01 31.61
CA TYR A 314 12.16 -10.00 30.66
C TYR A 314 11.37 -9.91 29.36
N PHE A 315 12.03 -9.46 28.30
CA PHE A 315 11.39 -9.07 27.03
C PHE A 315 11.63 -10.06 25.89
N SER A 316 12.54 -11.02 26.08
CA SER A 316 12.91 -11.99 25.04
C SER A 316 12.00 -13.21 25.10
N THR A 317 11.41 -13.57 23.97
CA THR A 317 10.61 -14.80 23.80
C THR A 317 11.47 -16.07 23.81
N PHE A 318 12.77 -15.95 23.55
CA PHE A 318 13.63 -17.12 23.39
C PHE A 318 14.33 -17.56 24.67
N ALA A 319 14.55 -16.63 25.61
CA ALA A 319 15.42 -16.88 26.75
C ALA A 319 15.14 -15.92 27.91
N LYS A 320 15.53 -16.34 29.11
CA LYS A 320 15.46 -15.53 30.34
C LYS A 320 16.49 -14.40 30.33
N VAL A 321 16.22 -13.38 29.53
CA VAL A 321 17.03 -12.17 29.37
C VAL A 321 16.28 -10.99 29.95
N SER A 322 16.94 -10.19 30.78
CA SER A 322 16.34 -9.02 31.43
C SER A 322 17.09 -7.72 31.08
N TYR A 323 16.43 -6.58 31.29
CA TYR A 323 17.11 -5.29 31.14
C TYR A 323 18.36 -5.16 32.03
N ASP A 324 18.40 -5.82 33.19
CA ASP A 324 19.51 -5.74 34.15
C ASP A 324 20.78 -6.45 33.64
N ASP A 325 20.66 -7.35 32.67
CA ASP A 325 21.76 -8.22 32.26
C ASP A 325 22.01 -8.30 30.75
N THR A 326 21.24 -7.55 29.94
CA THR A 326 21.40 -7.35 28.49
C THR A 326 22.72 -6.73 28.06
N SER A 327 23.29 -5.85 28.88
CA SER A 327 24.53 -5.11 28.57
C SER A 327 25.81 -5.92 28.81
N LYS A 328 25.69 -7.13 29.38
CA LYS A 328 26.84 -7.99 29.67
C LYS A 328 27.23 -8.74 28.40
N ILE A 329 28.46 -8.53 27.95
CA ILE A 329 29.01 -9.10 26.70
C ILE A 329 29.46 -10.55 26.89
N ASP A 330 29.94 -10.91 28.09
CA ASP A 330 30.40 -12.25 28.43
C ASP A 330 29.24 -13.12 28.97
N PHE A 331 28.31 -13.50 28.10
CA PHE A 331 27.23 -14.42 28.46
C PHE A 331 27.32 -15.72 27.66
N THR A 332 26.79 -16.77 28.27
CA THR A 332 26.54 -18.05 27.63
C THR A 332 25.04 -18.24 27.48
N PHE A 333 24.63 -18.82 26.35
CA PHE A 333 23.26 -19.19 26.07
C PHE A 333 23.17 -20.69 25.84
N GLY A 334 22.31 -21.35 26.59
CA GLY A 334 22.12 -22.79 26.50
C GLY A 334 21.29 -23.37 27.65
N HIS A 335 21.28 -24.69 27.74
CA HIS A 335 20.52 -25.43 28.74
C HIS A 335 21.33 -25.79 29.99
N SER A 336 22.62 -25.48 30.04
CA SER A 336 23.48 -25.78 31.18
C SER A 336 23.07 -24.97 32.41
N GLU A 337 23.34 -25.49 33.60
CA GLU A 337 23.17 -24.71 34.83
C GLU A 337 24.13 -23.51 34.88
N ASP A 338 25.26 -23.60 34.20
CA ASP A 338 26.22 -22.50 34.12
C ASP A 338 25.84 -21.46 33.05
N ASP A 339 24.81 -21.75 32.25
CA ASP A 339 24.34 -20.82 31.22
C ASP A 339 23.59 -19.66 31.85
N LYS A 340 24.09 -18.45 31.57
CA LYS A 340 23.51 -17.21 32.08
C LYS A 340 22.13 -16.97 31.48
N TRP A 341 21.99 -17.16 30.17
CA TRP A 341 20.72 -17.09 29.49
C TRP A 341 20.25 -18.49 29.15
N ARG A 342 19.19 -18.91 29.81
CA ARG A 342 18.57 -20.20 29.54
C ARG A 342 17.29 -20.01 28.74
N PRO A 343 16.97 -20.90 27.80
CA PRO A 343 15.65 -20.94 27.18
C PRO A 343 14.56 -21.00 28.24
N TRP A 344 13.44 -20.34 27.98
CA TRP A 344 12.30 -20.42 28.88
C TRP A 344 11.75 -21.84 28.95
N ALA A 345 11.35 -22.26 30.16
CA ALA A 345 10.33 -23.29 30.27
C ALA A 345 9.00 -22.65 29.84
N TYR A 346 8.56 -22.94 28.60
CA TYR A 346 7.43 -22.25 27.97
C TYR A 346 6.16 -22.27 28.84
N GLU A 347 5.83 -23.40 29.46
CA GLU A 347 4.66 -23.54 30.34
C GLU A 347 4.74 -22.66 31.61
N GLU A 348 5.93 -22.53 32.19
CA GLU A 348 6.14 -21.64 33.33
C GLU A 348 5.96 -20.18 32.92
N TRP A 349 6.46 -19.83 31.74
CA TRP A 349 6.34 -18.49 31.19
C TRP A 349 4.89 -18.09 30.87
N LEU A 350 4.11 -18.99 30.30
CA LEU A 350 2.67 -18.79 30.11
C LEU A 350 1.92 -18.60 31.44
N SER A 351 2.33 -19.30 32.50
CA SER A 351 1.77 -19.10 33.84
C SER A 351 2.03 -17.67 34.35
N VAL A 352 3.25 -17.15 34.15
CA VAL A 352 3.60 -15.77 34.49
C VAL A 352 2.77 -14.78 33.66
N ALA A 353 2.67 -14.99 32.34
CA ALA A 353 1.86 -14.16 31.45
C ALA A 353 0.39 -14.05 31.92
N LYS A 354 -0.20 -15.18 32.32
CA LYS A 354 -1.55 -15.23 32.87
C LYS A 354 -1.68 -14.50 34.22
N GLN A 355 -0.65 -14.54 35.06
CA GLN A 355 -0.63 -13.77 36.32
C GLN A 355 -0.59 -12.26 36.06
N VAL A 356 0.20 -11.82 35.09
CA VAL A 356 0.27 -10.41 34.66
C VAL A 356 -1.08 -9.95 34.12
N GLU A 357 -1.72 -10.72 33.25
CA GLU A 357 -3.05 -10.42 32.70
C GLU A 357 -4.11 -10.25 33.82
N ASN A 358 -4.08 -11.13 34.82
CA ASN A 358 -4.93 -11.02 36.00
C ASN A 358 -4.62 -9.76 36.83
N LEU A 359 -3.33 -9.38 36.94
CA LEU A 359 -2.93 -8.15 37.62
C LEU A 359 -3.42 -6.92 36.85
N GLU A 360 -3.30 -6.89 35.53
CA GLU A 360 -3.81 -5.81 34.68
C GLU A 360 -5.31 -5.60 34.90
N ARG A 361 -6.10 -6.69 34.85
CA ARG A 361 -7.54 -6.64 35.13
C ARG A 361 -7.87 -6.07 36.51
N LYS A 362 -7.04 -6.36 37.53
CA LYS A 362 -7.17 -5.76 38.88
C LYS A 362 -6.78 -4.28 38.89
N LEU A 363 -5.68 -3.93 38.23
CA LEU A 363 -5.14 -2.56 38.19
C LEU A 363 -6.04 -1.60 37.43
N VAL A 364 -6.73 -2.03 36.37
CA VAL A 364 -7.71 -1.21 35.65
C VAL A 364 -8.76 -0.65 36.61
N LYS A 365 -9.25 -1.47 37.56
CA LYS A 365 -10.25 -1.10 38.57
C LYS A 365 -9.70 -0.21 39.69
N SER A 366 -8.37 -0.10 39.84
CA SER A 366 -7.74 0.71 40.88
C SER A 366 -7.71 2.21 40.52
N LYS A 367 -7.69 3.08 41.55
CA LYS A 367 -7.55 4.54 41.40
C LYS A 367 -6.11 5.01 41.16
N LEU A 368 -5.17 4.10 40.91
CA LEU A 368 -3.76 4.44 40.71
C LEU A 368 -3.57 5.26 39.42
N VAL A 369 -2.52 6.09 39.39
CA VAL A 369 -2.15 6.85 38.19
C VAL A 369 -1.64 5.89 37.11
N LYS A 370 -1.89 6.19 35.83
CA LYS A 370 -1.54 5.33 34.69
C LYS A 370 -0.07 4.86 34.71
N ASN A 371 0.87 5.74 35.01
CA ASN A 371 2.29 5.40 35.05
C ASN A 371 2.62 4.37 36.14
N THR A 372 2.00 4.51 37.32
CA THR A 372 2.15 3.56 38.44
C THR A 372 1.54 2.20 38.12
N LYS A 373 0.42 2.16 37.38
CA LYS A 373 -0.15 0.89 36.90
C LYS A 373 0.82 0.19 35.95
N ARG A 374 1.37 0.92 34.98
CA ARG A 374 2.34 0.39 34.00
C ARG A 374 3.56 -0.21 34.67
N ASN A 375 4.19 0.53 35.60
CA ASN A 375 5.40 0.05 36.29
C ASN A 375 5.16 -1.24 37.10
N LYS A 376 3.95 -1.43 37.65
CA LYS A 376 3.60 -2.67 38.38
C LYS A 376 3.45 -3.88 37.46
N VAL A 377 3.04 -3.66 36.22
CA VAL A 377 2.87 -4.72 35.21
C VAL A 377 4.23 -5.10 34.61
N THR A 378 5.08 -4.12 34.30
CA THR A 378 6.35 -4.36 33.61
C THR A 378 7.44 -4.95 34.49
N ASN A 379 7.35 -4.81 35.82
CA ASN A 379 8.38 -5.23 36.77
C ASN A 379 8.00 -6.49 37.56
N ILE A 380 7.13 -7.34 37.04
CA ILE A 380 6.86 -8.66 37.63
C ILE A 380 8.11 -9.54 37.49
N GLU A 381 8.44 -10.25 38.57
CA GLU A 381 9.65 -11.09 38.70
C GLU A 381 9.37 -12.57 38.48
#